data_AF-A0A7W6X8R4-F1
#
_entry.id   AF-A0A7W6X8R4-F1
#
_cell.length_a   1.000
_cell.length_b   1.000
_cell.length_c   1.000
_cell.angle_alpha   90.00
_cell.angle_beta   90.00
_cell.angle_gamma   90.00
#
_symmetry.space_group_name_H-M   'P 1'
#
loop_
_entity.id
_entity.type
_entity.pdbx_description
1 polymer ?
#
loop_
_entity_poly.entity_id
_entity_poly.type
_entity_poly.pdbx_seq_one_letter_code
_entity_poly.pdbx_strand_id
1 'polypeptide(L)'
;MTSKTTNKFSPEVRARAVRMVLDHAGEHPSRWAAVTSIAAKIGCTPQTLHDWVKKAEVDSRQRAGVPTDLAEKLKALERENRELRQANEILRKASAYFALAELDRRSKP
;
A
#
# COMPACT_ATOMS: atom_id res chain seq x y z
N MET A 1 0.06 -20.47 3.50
CA MET A 1 0.81 -19.81 2.41
C MET A 1 -0.20 -19.37 1.36
N THR A 2 -0.56 -18.08 1.34
CA THR A 2 -1.54 -17.58 0.36
C THR A 2 -0.86 -17.55 -1.01
N SER A 3 -1.42 -18.28 -1.97
CA SER A 3 -0.87 -18.31 -3.33
C SER A 3 -0.85 -16.90 -3.88
N LYS A 4 0.34 -16.47 -4.33
CA LYS A 4 0.51 -15.23 -5.08
C LYS A 4 -0.25 -15.43 -6.39
N THR A 5 -1.50 -14.97 -6.47
CA THR A 5 -2.22 -14.93 -7.74
C THR A 5 -1.32 -14.19 -8.72
N THR A 6 -0.81 -14.92 -9.70
CA THR A 6 0.11 -14.39 -10.71
C THR A 6 -0.59 -13.19 -11.34
N ASN A 7 -0.06 -11.99 -11.09
CA ASN A 7 -0.56 -10.78 -11.70
C ASN A 7 -0.39 -10.94 -13.21
N LYS A 8 -1.48 -11.30 -13.91
CA LYS A 8 -1.48 -11.66 -15.34
C LYS A 8 -0.94 -10.55 -16.24
N PHE A 9 -0.94 -9.30 -15.75
CA PHE A 9 -0.45 -8.13 -16.45
C PHE A 9 0.69 -7.49 -15.66
N SER A 10 1.82 -7.25 -16.34
CA SER A 10 2.98 -6.57 -15.76
C SER A 10 2.65 -5.10 -15.42
N PRO A 11 3.40 -4.46 -14.50
CA PRO A 11 3.20 -3.05 -14.17
C PRO A 11 3.31 -2.13 -15.39
N GLU A 12 4.22 -2.43 -16.32
CA GLU A 12 4.47 -1.66 -17.55
C GLU A 12 3.26 -1.74 -18.48
N VAL A 13 2.64 -2.92 -18.63
CA VAL A 13 1.43 -3.10 -19.44
C VAL A 13 0.27 -2.29 -18.85
N ARG A 14 0.12 -2.30 -17.51
CA ARG A 14 -0.92 -1.51 -16.84
C ARG A 14 -0.71 -0.02 -17.03
N ALA A 15 0.51 0.47 -16.79
CA ALA A 15 0.86 1.87 -16.94
C ALA A 15 0.62 2.34 -18.38
N ARG A 16 1.01 1.52 -19.37
CA ARG A 16 0.75 1.80 -20.79
C ARG A 16 -0.75 1.83 -21.10
N ALA A 17 -1.53 0.89 -20.60
CA ALA A 17 -2.97 0.83 -20.82
C ALA A 17 -3.69 2.04 -20.21
N VAL A 18 -3.32 2.43 -18.98
CA VAL A 18 -3.84 3.63 -18.32
C VAL A 18 -3.50 4.88 -19.12
N ARG A 19 -2.25 5.05 -19.54
CA ARG A 19 -1.82 6.18 -20.36
C ARG A 19 -2.62 6.26 -21.66
N MET A 20 -2.81 5.14 -22.35
CA MET A 20 -3.62 5.10 -23.57
C MET A 20 -5.06 5.57 -23.34
N VAL A 21 -5.68 5.26 -22.19
CA VAL A 21 -7.03 5.73 -21.86
C VAL A 21 -7.04 7.24 -21.63
N LEU A 22 -6.04 7.77 -20.93
CA LEU A 22 -5.95 9.20 -20.61
C LEU A 22 -5.67 10.04 -21.86
N ASP A 23 -4.71 9.60 -22.69
CA ASP A 23 -4.30 10.32 -23.91
C ASP A 23 -5.41 10.35 -24.96
N HIS A 24 -6.14 9.24 -25.15
CA HIS A 24 -7.20 9.14 -26.16
C HIS A 24 -8.60 9.40 -25.60
N ALA A 25 -8.74 9.92 -24.39
CA ALA A 25 -10.06 10.14 -23.76
C ALA A 25 -10.97 11.05 -24.60
N GLY A 26 -10.40 12.04 -25.29
CA GLY A 26 -11.15 12.99 -26.15
C GLY A 26 -11.52 12.46 -27.53
N GLU A 27 -10.91 11.36 -27.97
CA GLU A 27 -11.19 10.73 -29.28
C GLU A 27 -12.40 9.79 -29.22
N HIS A 28 -12.91 9.53 -28.02
CA HIS A 28 -14.02 8.63 -27.77
C HIS A 28 -15.25 9.38 -27.26
N PRO A 29 -16.47 8.91 -27.57
CA PRO A 29 -17.72 9.59 -27.18
C PRO A 29 -17.92 9.63 -25.66
N SER A 30 -17.21 8.79 -24.90
CA SER A 30 -17.14 8.84 -23.45
C SER A 30 -15.87 8.16 -22.95
N ARG A 31 -15.51 8.47 -21.70
CA ARG A 31 -14.42 7.77 -20.99
C ARG A 31 -14.65 6.25 -20.93
N TRP A 32 -15.89 5.80 -20.74
CA TRP A 32 -16.20 4.37 -20.72
C TRP A 32 -16.00 3.71 -22.10
N ALA A 33 -16.29 4.43 -23.19
CA ALA A 33 -16.00 3.96 -24.54
C ALA A 33 -14.50 3.82 -24.79
N ALA A 34 -13.69 4.78 -24.33
CA ALA A 34 -12.23 4.69 -24.39
C ALA A 34 -11.71 3.46 -23.62
N VAL A 35 -12.17 3.27 -22.38
CA VAL A 35 -11.81 2.11 -21.55
C VAL A 35 -12.19 0.80 -22.23
N THR A 36 -13.39 0.69 -22.79
CA THR A 36 -13.86 -0.54 -23.44
C THR A 36 -13.04 -0.88 -24.67
N SER A 37 -12.78 0.12 -25.53
CA SER A 37 -11.95 -0.03 -26.73
C SER A 37 -10.52 -0.48 -26.39
N ILE A 38 -9.89 0.17 -25.40
CA ILE A 38 -8.51 -0.10 -25.03
C ILE A 38 -8.38 -1.42 -24.27
N ALA A 39 -9.36 -1.77 -23.41
CA ALA A 39 -9.37 -3.04 -22.71
C ALA A 39 -9.38 -4.23 -23.69
N ALA A 40 -10.15 -4.12 -24.78
CA ALA A 40 -10.16 -5.12 -25.85
C ALA A 40 -8.78 -5.24 -26.54
N LYS A 41 -8.07 -4.13 -26.79
CA LYS A 41 -6.72 -4.13 -27.38
C LYS A 41 -5.67 -4.77 -26.46
N ILE A 42 -5.82 -4.59 -25.14
CA ILE A 42 -4.87 -5.09 -24.13
C ILE A 42 -5.19 -6.55 -23.72
N GLY A 43 -6.41 -7.01 -23.98
CA GLY A 43 -6.87 -8.35 -23.60
C GLY A 43 -7.26 -8.45 -22.12
N CYS A 44 -7.76 -7.36 -21.53
CA CYS A 44 -8.28 -7.34 -20.16
C CYS A 44 -9.77 -6.99 -20.14
N THR A 45 -10.44 -7.21 -19.02
CA THR A 45 -11.85 -6.78 -18.90
C THR A 45 -11.92 -5.25 -18.75
N PRO A 46 -12.93 -4.57 -19.34
CA PRO A 46 -13.10 -3.13 -19.21
C PRO A 46 -13.13 -2.65 -17.75
N GLN A 47 -13.77 -3.42 -16.87
CA GLN A 47 -13.80 -3.15 -15.42
C GLN A 47 -12.39 -3.09 -14.81
N THR A 48 -11.52 -4.05 -15.17
CA THR A 48 -10.14 -4.09 -14.67
C THR A 48 -9.36 -2.84 -15.08
N LEU A 49 -9.47 -2.45 -16.35
CA LEU A 49 -8.79 -1.25 -16.85
C LEU A 49 -9.36 0.02 -16.21
N HIS A 50 -10.67 0.09 -16.01
CA HIS A 50 -11.32 1.20 -15.31
C HIS A 50 -10.75 1.38 -13.90
N ASP A 51 -10.59 0.28 -13.15
CA ASP A 51 -10.02 0.31 -11.80
C ASP A 51 -8.56 0.76 -11.79
N TRP A 52 -7.76 0.36 -12.77
CA TRP A 52 -6.38 0.86 -12.91
C TRP A 52 -6.34 2.37 -13.17
N VAL A 53 -7.22 2.88 -14.04
CA VAL A 53 -7.29 4.32 -14.32
C VAL A 53 -7.74 5.07 -13.06
N LYS A 54 -8.77 4.60 -12.36
CA LYS A 54 -9.23 5.20 -11.10
C LYS A 54 -8.13 5.22 -10.05
N LYS A 55 -7.36 4.14 -9.94
CA LYS A 55 -6.21 4.06 -9.02
C LYS A 55 -5.14 5.07 -9.40
N ALA A 56 -4.80 5.18 -10.69
CA ALA A 56 -3.83 6.15 -11.17
C ALA A 56 -4.26 7.60 -10.90
N GLU A 57 -5.54 7.93 -11.01
CA GLU A 57 -6.07 9.27 -10.65
C GLU A 57 -5.95 9.57 -9.15
N VAL A 58 -6.12 8.56 -8.29
CA VAL A 58 -5.91 8.72 -6.84
C VAL A 58 -4.43 8.91 -6.55
N ASP A 59 -3.57 8.09 -7.16
CA ASP A 59 -2.12 8.17 -7.00
C ASP A 59 -1.56 9.51 -7.53
N SER A 60 -2.16 10.07 -8.59
CA SER A 60 -1.82 11.39 -9.15
C SER A 60 -2.49 12.58 -8.45
N ARG A 61 -3.23 12.35 -7.36
CA ARG A 61 -3.99 13.38 -6.61
C ARG A 61 -5.10 14.08 -7.39
N GLN A 62 -5.48 13.57 -8.57
CA GLN A 62 -6.60 14.08 -9.35
C GLN A 62 -7.96 13.65 -8.80
N ARG A 63 -7.98 12.58 -7.99
CA ARG A 63 -9.18 12.06 -7.34
C ARG A 63 -8.96 11.85 -5.84
N ALA A 64 -9.98 12.14 -5.05
CA ALA A 64 -9.98 11.86 -3.62
C ALA A 64 -9.79 10.35 -3.34
N GLY A 65 -8.89 10.04 -2.42
CA GLY A 65 -8.55 8.69 -2.01
C GLY A 65 -7.21 8.67 -1.28
N VAL A 66 -6.84 7.52 -0.72
CA VAL A 66 -5.51 7.29 -0.14
C VAL A 66 -4.60 6.76 -1.24
N PRO A 67 -3.55 7.50 -1.63
CA PRO A 67 -2.57 7.01 -2.58
C PRO A 67 -1.79 5.81 -2.06
N THR A 68 -1.30 5.02 -3.01
CA THR A 68 -0.56 3.80 -2.71
C THR A 68 0.68 4.08 -1.86
N ASP A 69 1.41 5.17 -2.13
CA ASP A 69 2.63 5.52 -1.39
C ASP A 69 2.34 5.85 0.09
N LEU A 70 1.22 6.55 0.36
CA LEU A 70 0.79 6.86 1.71
C LEU A 70 0.36 5.60 2.45
N ALA A 71 -0.37 4.69 1.79
CA ALA A 71 -0.77 3.42 2.39
C ALA A 71 0.44 2.55 2.77
N GLU A 72 1.47 2.51 1.91
CA GLU A 72 2.70 1.78 2.19
C GLU A 72 3.49 2.38 3.36
N LYS A 73 3.62 3.72 3.40
CA LYS A 73 4.24 4.43 4.52
C LYS A 73 3.52 4.19 5.84
N LEU A 74 2.19 4.27 5.85
CA LEU A 74 1.39 3.99 7.04
C LEU A 74 1.65 2.58 7.57
N LYS A 75 1.63 1.58 6.69
CA LYS A 75 1.92 0.19 7.08
C LYS A 75 3.33 0.02 7.64
N ALA A 76 4.33 0.69 7.05
CA ALA A 76 5.70 0.65 7.55
C ALA A 76 5.83 1.28 8.94
N LEU A 77 5.20 2.45 9.14
CA LEU A 77 5.17 3.15 10.42
C LEU A 77 4.42 2.36 11.49
N GLU A 78 3.29 1.72 11.16
CA GLU A 78 2.56 0.86 12.09
C GLU A 78 3.41 -0.32 12.58
N ARG A 79 4.19 -0.92 11.67
CA ARG A 79 5.14 -1.99 12.04
C ARG A 79 6.23 -1.46 12.97
N GLU A 80 6.87 -0.36 12.61
CA GLU A 80 7.92 0.26 13.43
C GLU A 80 7.38 0.64 14.81
N ASN A 81 6.18 1.24 14.89
CA ASN A 81 5.57 1.60 16.16
C ASN A 81 5.32 0.38 17.04
N ARG A 82 4.93 -0.76 16.44
CA ARG A 82 4.72 -2.01 17.15
C ARG A 82 6.04 -2.56 17.72
N GLU A 83 7.11 -2.55 16.93
CA GLU A 83 8.44 -2.97 17.34
C GLU A 83 8.98 -2.07 18.48
N LEU A 84 8.84 -0.76 18.34
CA LEU A 84 9.25 0.20 19.36
C LEU A 84 8.47 0.04 20.67
N ARG A 85 7.16 -0.23 20.60
CA ARG A 85 6.35 -0.53 21.79
C ARG A 85 6.84 -1.79 22.50
N GLN A 86 7.14 -2.83 21.74
CA GLN A 86 7.66 -4.08 22.29
C GLN A 86 9.04 -3.89 22.93
N ALA A 87 9.94 -3.16 22.28
CA ALA A 87 11.26 -2.83 22.84
C ALA A 87 11.15 -2.02 24.14
N ASN A 88 10.27 -1.01 24.16
CA ASN A 88 10.01 -0.22 25.37
C ASN A 88 9.45 -1.06 26.51
N GLU A 89 8.60 -2.04 26.21
CA GLU A 89 8.07 -2.96 27.23
C GLU A 89 9.18 -3.82 27.85
N ILE A 90 10.09 -4.35 27.03
CA ILE A 90 11.26 -5.12 27.49
C ILE A 90 12.14 -4.25 28.39
N LEU A 91 12.45 -3.02 27.96
CA LEU A 91 13.28 -2.09 28.74
C LEU A 91 12.64 -1.73 30.09
N ARG A 92 11.32 -1.51 30.13
CA ARG A 92 10.58 -1.26 31.38
C ARG A 92 10.61 -2.46 32.32
N LYS A 93 10.45 -3.67 31.79
CA LYS A 93 10.54 -4.90 32.59
C LYS A 93 11.95 -5.10 33.13
N ALA A 94 12.97 -4.87 32.31
CA ALA A 94 14.37 -4.96 32.71
C ALA A 94 14.71 -3.93 33.80
N SER A 95 14.29 -2.67 33.65
CA SER A 95 14.56 -1.64 34.65
C SER A 95 13.89 -1.95 36.00
N ALA A 96 12.66 -2.46 35.99
CA ALA A 96 11.98 -2.91 37.20
C ALA A 96 12.71 -4.09 37.87
N TYR A 97 13.17 -5.06 37.09
CA TYR A 97 13.95 -6.20 37.59
C TYR A 97 15.27 -5.74 38.23
N PHE A 98 16.03 -4.87 37.57
CA PHE A 98 17.28 -4.36 38.11
C PHE A 98 17.07 -3.52 39.37
N ALA A 99 16.03 -2.68 39.41
CA ALA A 99 15.69 -1.90 40.60
C ALA A 99 15.39 -2.81 41.81
N LEU A 100 14.65 -3.90 41.60
CA LEU A 100 14.38 -4.89 42.65
C LEU A 100 15.66 -5.60 43.12
N ALA A 101 16.52 -6.01 42.19
CA ALA A 101 17.79 -6.67 42.50
C ALA A 101 18.77 -5.77 43.27
N GLU A 102 18.77 -4.45 43.02
CA GLU A 102 19.54 -3.47 43.80
C GLU A 102 18.99 -3.31 45.22
N LEU A 103 17.67 -3.35 45.40
CA LEU A 103 17.05 -3.30 46.73
C LEU A 103 17.37 -4.56 47.55
N ASP A 104 17.33 -5.75 46.94
CA ASP A 104 17.66 -7.02 47.60
C ASP A 104 19.14 -7.11 48.01
N ARG A 105 20.05 -6.56 47.19
CA ARG A 105 21.48 -6.48 47.55
C ARG A 105 21.74 -5.56 48.74
N ARG A 106 20.97 -4.49 48.88
CA ARG A 106 21.12 -3.51 49.99
C ARG A 106 20.48 -3.98 51.30
N SER A 107 19.53 -4.92 51.25
CA SER A 107 18.83 -5.43 52.42
C SER A 107 19.51 -6.63 53.09
N LYS A 108 20.48 -7.27 52.44
CA LYS A 108 21.34 -8.28 53.07
C LYS A 108 22.41 -7.60 53.95
N PRO A 109 22.59 -8.04 55.22
CA PRO A 109 23.57 -7.48 56.14
C PRO A 109 25.02 -7.76 55.73
#